data_AF-A0A960LW46-F1
#
_entry.id   AF-A0A960LW46-F1
#
_cell.length_a   1.000
_cell.length_b   1.000
_cell.length_c   1.000
_cell.angle_alpha   90.00
_cell.angle_beta   90.00
_cell.angle_gamma   90.00
#
_symmetry.space_group_name_H-M   'P 1'
#
loop_
_entity.id
_entity.type
_entity.pdbx_description
1 polymer ?
#
loop_
_entity_poly.entity_id
_entity_poly.type
_entity_poly.pdbx_seq_one_letter_code
_entity_poly.pdbx_strand_id
1 'polypeptide(L)'
;MAETGIPPHFEIPVRQMPSTPQPSAKPAVLAYGFRIFFLMGAVAAMLLVAAWIGIYAFGVSFHHHMPMAHWHGHEMLFGFAMAIIAGFLLTAPGNWTGRTMPRGFPLGCLAGLWLAGRFAGFFPGILPLWLYMMVDAAFIPVLAVAVYRALRGVPQHRHNLVFPVILLAMTVANVTSHLMVRTSTGVSMGTEGMLYLV
;
A
#
# COMPACT_ATOMS: atom_id res chain seq x y z
N MET A 1 -57.42 5.74 -57.89
CA MET A 1 -57.01 4.81 -56.81
C MET A 1 -55.53 5.03 -56.60
N ALA A 2 -55.15 5.81 -55.59
CA ALA A 2 -53.75 6.15 -55.30
C ALA A 2 -53.27 5.23 -54.18
N GLU A 3 -52.33 4.35 -54.49
CA GLU A 3 -51.66 3.50 -53.50
C GLU A 3 -50.78 4.37 -52.61
N THR A 4 -51.09 4.41 -51.32
CA THR A 4 -50.29 5.06 -50.30
C THR A 4 -49.14 4.13 -49.93
N GLY A 5 -48.01 4.29 -50.64
CA GLY A 5 -46.76 3.57 -50.37
C GLY A 5 -46.11 4.05 -49.07
N ILE A 6 -46.55 3.49 -47.94
CA ILE A 6 -45.86 3.64 -46.65
C ILE A 6 -44.53 2.87 -46.76
N PRO A 7 -43.35 3.49 -46.59
CA PRO A 7 -42.09 2.78 -46.64
C PRO A 7 -42.02 1.75 -45.48
N PRO A 8 -41.36 0.61 -45.68
CA PRO A 8 -41.21 -0.40 -44.63
C PRO A 8 -40.58 0.24 -43.40
N HIS A 9 -41.21 0.01 -42.25
CA HIS A 9 -40.76 0.47 -40.95
C HIS A 9 -39.31 0.00 -40.74
N PHE A 10 -38.38 0.96 -40.64
CA PHE A 10 -37.00 0.69 -40.29
C PHE A 10 -36.98 0.25 -38.81
N GLU A 11 -37.05 -1.06 -38.57
CA GLU A 11 -36.84 -1.63 -37.24
C GLU A 11 -35.37 -1.38 -36.87
N ILE A 12 -35.12 -0.46 -35.95
CA ILE A 12 -33.81 -0.36 -35.33
C ILE A 12 -33.62 -1.67 -34.56
N PRO A 13 -32.62 -2.52 -34.90
CA PRO A 13 -32.34 -3.70 -34.11
C PRO A 13 -32.02 -3.23 -32.70
N VAL A 14 -32.94 -3.49 -31.76
CA VAL A 14 -32.75 -3.16 -30.35
C VAL A 14 -31.53 -3.95 -29.91
N ARG A 15 -30.40 -3.26 -29.75
CA ARG A 15 -29.19 -3.86 -29.20
C ARG A 15 -29.58 -4.41 -27.83
N GLN A 16 -29.68 -5.73 -27.73
CA GLN A 16 -29.84 -6.41 -26.45
C GLN A 16 -28.66 -5.97 -25.59
N MET A 17 -28.97 -5.17 -24.56
CA MET A 17 -27.96 -4.84 -23.58
C MET A 17 -27.53 -6.15 -22.92
N PRO A 18 -26.22 -6.41 -22.77
CA PRO A 18 -25.76 -7.55 -22.00
C PRO A 18 -26.51 -7.56 -20.66
N SER A 19 -27.05 -8.71 -20.28
CA SER A 19 -27.70 -8.90 -18.98
C SER A 19 -26.85 -8.27 -17.87
N THR A 20 -27.45 -7.47 -16.99
CA THR A 20 -26.75 -6.80 -15.89
C THR A 20 -25.85 -7.81 -15.18
N PRO A 21 -24.52 -7.57 -15.07
CA PRO A 21 -23.63 -8.51 -14.41
C PRO A 21 -24.15 -8.79 -13.00
N GLN A 22 -24.45 -10.05 -12.72
CA GLN A 22 -24.82 -10.49 -11.38
C GLN A 22 -23.72 -10.08 -10.39
N PRO A 23 -24.04 -9.47 -9.24
CA PRO A 23 -23.03 -9.06 -8.27
C PRO A 23 -22.20 -10.28 -7.87
N SER A 24 -20.91 -10.30 -8.21
CA SER A 24 -20.05 -11.42 -7.82
C SER A 24 -19.97 -11.45 -6.30
N ALA A 25 -20.18 -12.61 -5.67
CA ALA A 25 -20.14 -12.82 -4.22
C ALA A 25 -18.75 -12.57 -3.57
N LYS A 26 -17.77 -12.07 -4.32
CA LYS A 26 -16.43 -11.75 -3.81
C LYS A 26 -16.47 -10.37 -3.12
N PRO A 27 -15.86 -10.21 -1.93
CA PRO A 27 -15.85 -8.93 -1.24
C PRO A 27 -15.27 -7.83 -2.12
N ALA A 28 -16.06 -6.79 -2.38
CA ALA A 28 -15.76 -5.73 -3.35
C ALA A 28 -14.47 -4.95 -3.05
N VAL A 29 -14.04 -4.95 -1.78
CA VAL A 29 -12.80 -4.31 -1.31
C VAL A 29 -11.55 -5.07 -1.76
N LEU A 30 -11.62 -6.40 -1.86
CA LEU A 30 -10.51 -7.26 -2.31
C LEU A 30 -10.45 -7.46 -3.83
N ALA A 31 -11.28 -6.73 -4.58
CA ALA A 31 -11.31 -6.83 -6.04
C ALA A 31 -10.07 -6.21 -6.69
N TYR A 32 -9.54 -5.12 -6.11
CA TYR A 32 -8.41 -4.36 -6.65
C TYR A 32 -7.51 -3.84 -5.54
N GLY A 33 -6.20 -3.82 -5.81
CA GLY A 33 -5.20 -3.36 -4.84
C GLY A 33 -5.44 -1.93 -4.38
N PHE A 34 -5.79 -1.01 -5.28
CA PHE A 34 -6.05 0.39 -4.90
C PHE A 34 -7.16 0.52 -3.85
N ARG A 35 -8.23 -0.31 -3.91
CA ARG A 35 -9.39 -0.18 -3.02
C ARG A 35 -9.01 -0.45 -1.58
N ILE A 36 -8.38 -1.58 -1.32
CA ILE A 36 -8.00 -1.98 0.02
C ILE A 36 -6.87 -1.11 0.56
N PHE A 37 -5.81 -0.89 -0.22
CA PHE A 37 -4.63 -0.18 0.27
C PHE A 37 -4.85 1.33 0.44
N PHE A 38 -5.66 1.99 -0.40
CA PHE A 38 -6.00 3.39 -0.16
C PHE A 38 -6.92 3.55 1.05
N LEU A 39 -7.88 2.64 1.24
CA LEU A 39 -8.72 2.64 2.44
C LEU A 39 -7.88 2.45 3.70
N MET A 40 -6.99 1.45 3.70
CA MET A 40 -6.09 1.20 4.83
C MET A 40 -5.12 2.35 5.07
N GLY A 41 -4.58 2.95 4.01
CA GLY A 41 -3.72 4.14 4.09
C GLY A 41 -4.46 5.34 4.67
N ALA A 42 -5.70 5.59 4.26
CA ALA A 42 -6.52 6.69 4.79
C ALA A 42 -6.84 6.48 6.28
N VAL A 43 -7.23 5.27 6.67
CA VAL A 43 -7.48 4.93 8.08
C VAL A 43 -6.21 5.06 8.90
N ALA A 44 -5.07 4.55 8.41
CA ALA A 44 -3.81 4.69 9.11
C ALA A 44 -3.36 6.15 9.24
N ALA A 45 -3.50 6.98 8.20
CA ALA A 45 -3.19 8.40 8.29
C ALA A 45 -4.02 9.09 9.39
N MET A 46 -5.33 8.83 9.42
CA MET A 46 -6.22 9.36 10.46
C MET A 46 -5.78 8.92 11.86
N LEU A 47 -5.46 7.64 12.05
CA LEU A 47 -5.00 7.11 13.34
C LEU A 47 -3.64 7.65 13.75
N LEU A 48 -2.68 7.73 12.83
CA LEU A 48 -1.33 8.24 13.09
C LEU A 48 -1.36 9.73 13.45
N VAL A 49 -2.16 10.54 12.75
CA VAL A 49 -2.34 11.96 13.08
C VAL A 49 -2.99 12.11 14.45
N ALA A 50 -4.04 11.35 14.74
CA ALA A 50 -4.68 11.38 16.06
C ALA A 50 -3.71 10.96 17.18
N ALA A 51 -2.93 9.89 16.97
CA ALA A 51 -1.91 9.44 17.91
C ALA A 51 -0.83 10.50 18.11
N TRP A 52 -0.36 11.11 17.03
CA TRP A 52 0.65 12.16 17.09
C TRP A 52 0.17 13.38 17.88
N ILE A 53 -1.05 13.86 17.61
CA ILE A 53 -1.67 14.95 18.36
C ILE A 53 -1.85 14.56 19.83
N GLY A 54 -2.31 13.34 20.11
CA GLY A 54 -2.45 12.80 21.46
C GLY A 54 -1.16 12.89 22.27
N ILE A 55 -0.05 12.41 21.68
CA ILE A 55 1.24 12.38 22.36
C ILE A 55 1.82 13.80 22.48
N TYR A 56 1.79 14.59 21.41
CA TYR A 56 2.45 15.90 21.36
C TYR A 56 1.67 17.00 22.09
N ALA A 57 0.35 17.10 21.88
CA ALA A 57 -0.48 18.17 22.43
C ALA A 57 -1.02 17.86 23.84
N PHE A 58 -1.22 16.57 24.17
CA PHE A 58 -1.82 16.15 25.44
C PHE A 58 -0.87 15.37 26.35
N GLY A 59 0.40 15.17 25.94
CA GLY A 59 1.43 14.53 26.77
C GLY A 59 1.15 13.06 27.08
N VAL A 60 0.39 12.36 26.23
CA VAL A 60 0.11 10.93 26.40
C VAL A 60 1.43 10.16 26.40
N SER A 61 1.67 9.34 27.43
CA SER A 61 2.90 8.55 27.56
C SER A 61 3.07 7.60 26.38
N PHE A 62 4.19 7.72 25.66
CA PHE A 62 4.50 6.90 24.49
C PHE A 62 5.64 5.93 24.81
N HIS A 63 5.31 4.65 24.93
CA HIS A 63 6.29 3.58 25.11
C HIS A 63 6.41 2.82 23.78
N HIS A 64 7.58 2.87 23.16
CA HIS A 64 7.85 2.19 21.89
C HIS A 64 9.35 1.83 21.79
N HIS A 65 9.70 0.88 20.92
CA HIS A 65 11.09 0.54 20.62
C HIS A 65 11.88 1.65 19.92
N MET A 66 11.21 2.74 19.52
CA MET A 66 11.80 3.86 18.78
C MET A 66 11.47 5.16 19.51
N PRO A 67 12.39 6.15 19.47
CA PRO A 67 12.06 7.51 19.87
C PRO A 67 10.86 8.02 19.07
N MET A 68 10.03 8.85 19.70
CA MET A 68 8.77 9.34 19.14
C MET A 68 8.90 9.94 17.72
N ALA A 69 9.87 10.84 17.51
CA ALA A 69 10.08 11.47 16.20
C ALA A 69 10.48 10.45 15.11
N HIS A 70 11.34 9.49 15.46
CA HIS A 70 11.72 8.40 14.55
C HIS A 70 10.53 7.49 14.23
N TRP A 71 9.71 7.14 15.23
CA TRP A 71 8.50 6.35 15.03
C TRP A 71 7.54 7.03 14.05
N HIS A 72 7.29 8.33 14.23
CA HIS A 72 6.42 9.08 13.33
C HIS A 72 6.95 9.10 11.89
N GLY A 73 8.23 9.41 11.70
CA GLY A 73 8.85 9.37 10.37
C GLY A 73 8.78 7.98 9.73
N HIS A 74 9.03 6.93 10.51
CA HIS A 74 8.93 5.54 10.08
C HIS A 74 7.53 5.18 9.62
N GLU A 75 6.51 5.55 10.41
CA GLU A 75 5.12 5.27 10.11
C GLU A 75 4.60 6.08 8.91
N MET A 76 5.05 7.33 8.72
CA MET A 76 4.73 8.13 7.53
C MET A 76 5.29 7.51 6.24
N LEU A 77 6.55 7.05 6.28
CA LEU A 77 7.24 6.55 5.10
C LEU A 77 6.92 5.08 4.80
N PHE A 78 7.13 4.19 5.77
CA PHE A 78 6.99 2.73 5.59
C PHE A 78 5.59 2.21 5.91
N GLY A 79 4.78 2.98 6.64
CA GLY A 79 3.37 2.68 6.88
C GLY A 79 2.48 3.30 5.81
N PHE A 80 2.24 4.61 5.94
CA PHE A 80 1.30 5.36 5.12
C PHE A 80 1.72 5.42 3.64
N ALA A 81 2.89 5.99 3.33
CA ALA A 81 3.29 6.18 1.93
C ALA A 81 3.42 4.84 1.20
N MET A 82 3.94 3.80 1.87
CA MET A 82 3.99 2.45 1.31
C MET A 82 2.62 1.83 1.04
N ALA A 83 1.58 2.13 1.84
CA ALA A 83 0.22 1.71 1.51
C ALA A 83 -0.26 2.35 0.20
N ILE A 84 -0.02 3.66 0.02
CA ILE A 84 -0.39 4.36 -1.21
C ILE A 84 0.40 3.82 -2.42
N ILE A 85 1.71 3.62 -2.27
CA ILE A 85 2.56 3.02 -3.30
C ILE A 85 2.05 1.63 -3.67
N ALA A 86 1.68 0.79 -2.69
CA ALA A 86 1.13 -0.53 -2.95
C ALA A 86 -0.21 -0.48 -3.68
N GLY A 87 -1.12 0.41 -3.29
CA GLY A 87 -2.40 0.60 -3.99
C GLY A 87 -2.20 0.94 -5.47
N PHE A 88 -1.23 1.81 -5.76
CA PHE A 88 -0.86 2.16 -7.13
C PHE A 88 -0.19 0.99 -7.87
N LEU A 89 0.86 0.39 -7.29
CA LEU A 89 1.65 -0.67 -7.92
C LEU A 89 0.93 -2.01 -8.04
N LEU A 90 -0.15 -2.25 -7.29
CA LEU A 90 -1.00 -3.42 -7.47
C LEU A 90 -2.06 -3.24 -8.57
N THR A 91 -2.12 -2.04 -9.17
CA THR A 91 -3.11 -1.70 -10.20
C THR A 91 -2.42 -1.33 -11.52
N ALA A 92 -1.44 -0.42 -11.49
CA ALA A 92 -0.81 0.14 -12.69
C ALA A 92 -0.05 -0.90 -13.55
N PRO A 93 0.83 -1.76 -13.00
CA PRO A 93 1.52 -2.79 -13.79
C PRO A 93 0.56 -3.76 -14.47
N GLY A 94 -0.55 -4.12 -13.81
CA GLY A 94 -1.58 -4.98 -14.42
C GLY A 94 -2.23 -4.34 -15.63
N ASN A 95 -2.49 -3.03 -15.58
CA ASN A 95 -3.09 -2.29 -16.69
C ASN A 95 -2.14 -2.16 -17.89
N TRP A 96 -0.85 -1.92 -17.67
CA TRP A 96 0.12 -1.79 -18.77
C TRP A 96 0.51 -3.14 -19.39
N THR A 97 0.68 -4.17 -18.55
CA THR A 97 1.15 -5.48 -19.00
C THR A 97 0.04 -6.43 -19.44
N GLY A 98 -1.23 -6.08 -19.17
CA GLY A 98 -2.37 -6.97 -19.37
C GLY A 98 -2.37 -8.20 -18.45
N ARG A 99 -1.44 -8.29 -17.48
CA ARG A 99 -1.32 -9.44 -16.58
C ARG A 99 -2.21 -9.32 -15.37
N THR A 100 -2.62 -10.47 -14.85
CA THR A 100 -3.40 -10.57 -13.63
C THR A 100 -2.55 -10.22 -12.41
N MET A 101 -2.91 -9.14 -11.72
CA MET A 101 -2.38 -8.78 -10.40
C MET A 101 -3.07 -9.58 -9.29
N PRO A 102 -2.49 -9.67 -8.08
CA PRO A 102 -3.14 -10.31 -6.93
C PRO A 102 -4.55 -9.76 -6.66
N ARG A 103 -5.53 -10.66 -6.51
CA ARG A 103 -6.95 -10.33 -6.20
C ARG A 103 -7.50 -11.34 -5.20
N GLY A 104 -8.49 -10.96 -4.39
CA GLY A 104 -9.11 -11.86 -3.42
C GLY A 104 -8.15 -12.25 -2.29
N PHE A 105 -8.03 -13.55 -2.01
CA PHE A 105 -7.22 -14.09 -0.91
C PHE A 105 -5.75 -13.61 -0.88
N PRO A 106 -4.94 -13.71 -1.95
CA PRO A 106 -3.55 -13.24 -1.92
C PRO A 106 -3.42 -11.74 -1.66
N LEU A 107 -4.42 -10.94 -2.09
CA LEU A 107 -4.46 -9.51 -1.78
C LEU A 107 -4.79 -9.27 -0.30
N GLY A 108 -5.71 -10.06 0.26
CA GLY A 108 -6.02 -10.07 1.69
C GLY A 108 -4.82 -10.44 2.56
N CYS A 109 -4.03 -11.44 2.15
CA CYS A 109 -2.80 -11.80 2.84
C CYS A 109 -1.77 -10.66 2.81
N LEU A 110 -1.63 -9.97 1.68
CA LEU A 110 -0.71 -8.84 1.55
C LEU A 110 -1.15 -7.65 2.42
N ALA A 111 -2.45 -7.37 2.48
CA ALA A 111 -3.03 -6.38 3.38
C ALA A 111 -2.83 -6.77 4.85
N GLY A 112 -3.07 -8.04 5.20
CA GLY A 112 -2.83 -8.57 6.54
C GLY A 112 -1.37 -8.46 6.96
N LEU A 113 -0.43 -8.73 6.04
CA LEU A 113 1.00 -8.59 6.29
C LEU A 113 1.40 -7.14 6.58
N TRP A 114 0.89 -6.18 5.79
CA TRP A 114 1.09 -4.76 6.06
C TRP A 114 0.55 -4.35 7.43
N LEU A 115 -0.65 -4.83 7.75
CA LEU A 115 -1.34 -4.50 9.00
C LEU A 115 -0.63 -5.11 10.22
N ALA A 116 -0.10 -6.32 10.08
CA ALA A 116 0.70 -6.98 11.11
C ALA A 116 1.94 -6.16 11.47
N GLY A 117 2.63 -5.57 10.48
CA GLY A 117 3.76 -4.66 10.72
C GLY A 117 3.37 -3.45 11.57
N ARG A 118 2.22 -2.82 11.27
CA ARG A 118 1.72 -1.65 12.01
C ARG A 118 1.38 -2.00 13.46
N PHE A 119 0.72 -3.14 13.68
CA PHE A 119 0.33 -3.54 15.03
C PHE A 119 1.48 -4.05 15.88
N ALA A 120 2.51 -4.64 15.26
CA ALA A 120 3.66 -5.18 15.99
C ALA A 120 4.41 -4.12 16.81
N GLY A 121 4.39 -2.84 16.40
CA GLY A 121 5.01 -1.74 17.15
C GLY A 121 4.28 -1.35 18.44
N PHE A 122 2.96 -1.61 18.55
CA PHE A 122 2.15 -1.22 19.70
C PHE A 122 2.25 -2.17 20.91
N PHE A 123 3.00 -3.27 20.80
CA PHE A 123 3.18 -4.25 21.88
C PHE A 123 4.63 -4.32 22.35
N PRO A 124 5.22 -3.19 22.82
CA PRO A 124 6.59 -3.18 23.32
C PRO A 124 6.72 -4.13 24.52
N GLY A 125 7.67 -5.06 24.44
CA GLY A 125 7.96 -6.03 25.51
C GLY A 125 7.24 -7.37 25.40
N ILE A 126 6.21 -7.49 24.55
CA ILE A 126 5.60 -8.79 24.22
C ILE A 126 6.30 -9.40 23.00
N LEU A 127 6.56 -8.58 21.98
CA LEU A 127 7.24 -9.00 20.76
C LEU A 127 8.74 -8.67 20.84
N PRO A 128 9.65 -9.63 20.61
CA PRO A 128 11.06 -9.33 20.55
C PRO A 128 11.36 -8.45 19.32
N LEU A 129 12.29 -7.50 19.46
CA LEU A 129 12.60 -6.50 18.44
C LEU A 129 12.89 -7.10 17.06
N TRP A 130 13.66 -8.19 16.99
CA TRP A 130 13.99 -8.84 15.72
C TRP A 130 12.74 -9.34 14.98
N LEU A 131 11.72 -9.80 15.72
CA LEU A 131 10.48 -10.28 15.12
C LEU A 131 9.65 -9.11 14.61
N TYR A 132 9.55 -8.02 15.38
CA TYR A 132 8.94 -6.77 14.91
C TYR A 132 9.59 -6.30 13.61
N MET A 133 10.92 -6.22 13.56
CA MET A 133 11.68 -5.82 12.37
C MET A 133 11.37 -6.72 11.15
N MET A 134 11.33 -8.04 11.35
CA MET A 134 11.04 -8.98 10.27
C MET A 134 9.62 -8.81 9.74
N VAL A 135 8.62 -8.68 10.63
CA VAL A 135 7.21 -8.52 10.24
C VAL A 135 7.00 -7.17 9.56
N ASP A 136 7.58 -6.09 10.08
CA ASP A 136 7.50 -4.75 9.51
C ASP A 136 8.16 -4.67 8.12
N ALA A 137 9.32 -5.29 7.95
CA ALA A 137 10.06 -5.29 6.68
C ALA A 137 9.47 -6.24 5.63
N ALA A 138 8.78 -7.31 6.02
CA ALA A 138 8.35 -8.38 5.11
C ALA A 138 7.35 -7.93 4.02
N PHE A 139 6.56 -6.89 4.27
CA PHE A 139 5.57 -6.41 3.31
C PHE A 139 6.19 -5.95 1.98
N ILE A 140 7.24 -5.12 2.05
CA ILE A 140 7.86 -4.47 0.89
C ILE A 140 8.47 -5.48 -0.11
N PRO A 141 9.25 -6.50 0.29
CA PRO A 141 9.80 -7.48 -0.64
C PRO A 141 8.72 -8.37 -1.25
N VAL A 142 7.65 -8.71 -0.50
CA VAL A 142 6.53 -9.48 -1.06
C VAL A 142 5.80 -8.67 -2.14
N LEU A 143 5.58 -7.37 -1.90
CA LEU A 143 5.06 -6.45 -2.90
C LEU A 143 5.99 -6.35 -4.13
N ALA A 144 7.30 -6.23 -3.90
CA ALA A 144 8.30 -6.17 -4.97
C ALA A 144 8.25 -7.40 -5.88
N VAL A 145 8.12 -8.60 -5.30
CA VAL A 145 7.97 -9.85 -6.05
C VAL A 145 6.67 -9.84 -6.87
N ALA A 146 5.55 -9.41 -6.30
CA ALA A 146 4.27 -9.33 -7.01
C ALA A 146 4.36 -8.40 -8.24
N VAL A 147 4.96 -7.23 -8.07
CA VAL A 147 5.17 -6.24 -9.14
C VAL A 147 6.15 -6.77 -10.19
N TYR A 148 7.28 -7.35 -9.77
CA TYR A 148 8.27 -7.94 -10.67
C TYR A 148 7.67 -9.05 -11.53
N ARG A 149 6.85 -9.94 -10.95
CA ARG A 149 6.16 -11.01 -11.69
C ARG A 149 5.21 -10.47 -12.77
N ALA A 150 4.56 -9.33 -12.53
CA ALA A 150 3.72 -8.69 -13.53
C ALA A 150 4.55 -8.10 -14.68
N LEU A 151 5.68 -7.47 -14.36
CA LEU A 151 6.52 -6.77 -15.34
C LEU A 151 7.48 -7.69 -16.12
N ARG A 152 7.92 -8.82 -15.54
CA ARG A 152 8.96 -9.66 -16.15
C ARG A 152 8.53 -10.21 -17.52
N GLY A 153 9.35 -10.06 -18.55
CA GLY A 153 9.02 -10.62 -19.88
C GLY A 153 8.00 -9.81 -20.68
N VAL A 154 7.78 -8.53 -20.35
CA VAL A 154 7.07 -7.57 -21.22
C VAL A 154 8.09 -6.55 -21.72
N PRO A 155 8.67 -6.72 -22.93
CA PRO A 155 9.78 -5.90 -23.41
C PRO A 155 9.48 -4.39 -23.45
N GLN A 156 8.25 -4.03 -23.82
CA GLN A 156 7.78 -2.65 -23.93
C GLN A 156 7.79 -1.88 -22.60
N HIS A 157 7.77 -2.58 -21.47
CA HIS A 157 7.68 -1.99 -20.13
C HIS A 157 8.90 -2.31 -19.25
N ARG A 158 10.05 -2.63 -19.85
CA ARG A 158 11.28 -2.93 -19.10
C ARG A 158 11.76 -1.79 -18.22
N HIS A 159 11.52 -0.53 -18.59
CA HIS A 159 11.87 0.62 -17.76
C HIS A 159 11.13 0.62 -16.41
N ASN A 160 9.95 -0.01 -16.33
CA ASN A 160 9.18 -0.10 -15.09
C ASN A 160 9.77 -1.10 -14.10
N LEU A 161 10.79 -1.89 -14.48
CA LEU A 161 11.54 -2.74 -13.56
C LEU A 161 12.30 -1.93 -12.49
N VAL A 162 12.39 -0.60 -12.67
CA VAL A 162 12.86 0.31 -11.62
C VAL A 162 12.00 0.23 -10.34
N PHE A 163 10.69 -0.04 -10.44
CA PHE A 163 9.82 -0.08 -9.25
C PHE A 163 10.18 -1.21 -8.28
N PRO A 164 10.31 -2.49 -8.70
CA PRO A 164 10.86 -3.53 -7.82
C PRO A 164 12.23 -3.19 -7.22
N VAL A 165 13.13 -2.55 -7.98
CA VAL A 165 14.45 -2.15 -7.47
C VAL A 165 14.32 -1.11 -6.36
N ILE A 166 13.49 -0.08 -6.56
CA ILE A 166 13.19 0.93 -5.54
C ILE A 166 12.57 0.28 -4.30
N LEU A 167 11.64 -0.66 -4.47
CA LEU A 167 11.04 -1.38 -3.34
C LEU A 167 12.08 -2.18 -2.54
N LEU A 168 13.03 -2.84 -3.21
CA LEU A 168 14.13 -3.52 -2.52
C LEU A 168 15.03 -2.53 -1.78
N ALA A 169 15.35 -1.38 -2.38
CA ALA A 169 16.07 -0.31 -1.71
C ALA A 169 15.31 0.22 -0.48
N MET A 170 13.98 0.37 -0.59
CA MET A 170 13.12 0.73 0.55
C MET A 170 13.07 -0.36 1.62
N THR A 171 13.19 -1.63 1.26
CA THR A 171 13.30 -2.72 2.23
C THR A 171 14.58 -2.59 3.05
N VAL A 172 15.70 -2.31 2.38
CA VAL A 172 17.00 -2.06 3.04
C VAL A 172 16.91 -0.82 3.92
N ALA A 173 16.32 0.27 3.43
CA ALA A 173 16.11 1.49 4.21
C ALA A 173 15.24 1.23 5.45
N ASN A 174 14.19 0.42 5.33
CA ASN A 174 13.33 0.03 6.46
C ASN A 174 14.14 -0.77 7.50
N VAL A 175 14.85 -1.82 7.10
CA VAL A 175 15.70 -2.58 8.04
C VAL A 175 16.73 -1.68 8.70
N THR A 176 17.31 -0.75 7.94
CA THR A 176 18.32 0.19 8.45
C THR A 176 17.73 1.18 9.46
N SER A 177 16.49 1.66 9.29
CA SER A 177 15.85 2.56 10.26
C SER A 177 15.66 1.88 11.62
N HIS A 178 15.31 0.60 11.64
CA HIS A 178 15.25 -0.19 12.87
C HIS A 178 16.63 -0.38 13.52
N LEU A 179 17.67 -0.60 12.71
CA LEU A 179 19.05 -0.77 13.20
C LEU A 179 19.65 0.54 13.71
N MET A 180 19.38 1.66 13.06
CA MET A 180 19.89 2.99 13.45
C MET A 180 19.43 3.41 14.83
N VAL A 181 18.24 2.97 15.26
CA VAL A 181 17.76 3.21 16.63
C VAL A 181 18.58 2.43 17.67
N ARG A 182 19.26 1.33 17.28
CA ARG A 182 20.15 0.58 18.19
C ARG A 182 21.51 1.23 18.39
N THR A 183 21.95 2.05 17.44
CA THR A 183 23.26 2.71 17.50
C THR A 183 23.06 4.18 17.86
N SER A 184 23.68 4.64 18.95
CA SER A 184 23.64 6.03 19.43
C SER A 184 23.98 7.11 18.39
N THR A 185 24.50 6.72 17.22
CA THR A 185 24.86 7.57 16.09
C THR A 185 23.68 8.07 15.24
N GLY A 186 22.53 7.37 15.21
CA GLY A 186 21.39 7.75 14.37
C GLY A 186 20.50 8.83 15.00
N VAL A 187 20.29 8.73 16.32
CA VAL A 187 19.50 9.70 17.08
C VAL A 187 20.21 11.05 17.15
N SER A 188 21.54 11.06 17.29
CA SER A 188 22.33 12.30 17.34
C SER A 188 22.29 13.08 16.02
N MET A 189 22.38 12.41 14.87
CA MET A 189 22.27 13.05 13.56
C MET A 189 20.88 13.64 13.30
N GLY A 190 19.82 12.97 13.77
CA GLY A 190 18.43 13.46 13.67
C GLY A 190 18.15 14.66 14.57
N THR A 191 18.62 14.63 15.82
CA THR A 191 18.48 15.76 16.75
C THR A 191 19.34 16.95 16.34
N GLU A 192 20.57 16.73 15.86
CA GLU A 192 21.42 17.81 15.38
C GLU A 192 20.85 18.45 14.11
N GLY A 193 20.29 17.66 13.18
CA GLY A 193 19.59 18.20 12.01
C GLY A 193 18.38 19.08 12.34
N MET A 194 17.64 18.79 13.42
CA MET A 194 16.55 19.64 13.91
C MET A 194 17.07 20.94 14.55
N LEU A 195 18.21 20.90 15.24
CA LEU A 195 18.83 22.08 15.87
C LEU A 195 19.42 23.06 14.84
N TYR A 196 19.78 22.59 13.64
CA TYR A 196 20.30 23.44 12.56
C TYR A 196 19.20 24.05 11.65
N LEU A 197 17.93 23.68 11.85
CA LEU A 197 16.79 24.15 11.05
C LEU A 197 15.83 25.08 11.82
N VAL A 198 16.19 25.48 13.04
CA VAL A 198 15.53 26.51 13.87
C VAL A 198 16.54 27.62 14.14
#